data_AF-A0A559QNG1-F1
#
_entry.id   AF-A0A559QNG1-F1
#
_cell.length_a   1.000
_cell.length_b   1.000
_cell.length_c   1.000
_cell.angle_alpha   90.00
_cell.angle_beta   90.00
_cell.angle_gamma   90.00
#
_symmetry.space_group_name_H-M   'P 1'
#
loop_
_entity.id
_entity.type
_entity.pdbx_description
1 polymer ?
#
loop_
_entity_poly.entity_id
_entity_poly.type
_entity_poly.pdbx_seq_one_letter_code
_entity_poly.pdbx_strand_id
1 'polypeptide(L)'
;MYNNFIAQLVFDSIREVSDFASEMLNPSVNDAFLEKDFVDIGINSIDYNHILAILTDKLNIDFPPDRFLTSPNIGQCVNTIAHLYAESKQH
;
A
#
# COMPACT_ATOMS: atom_id res chain seq x y z
N MET A 1 -2.86 14.74 -4.75
CA MET A 1 -2.93 14.01 -6.02
C MET A 1 -2.06 12.78 -5.86
N TYR A 2 -2.65 11.59 -5.89
CA TYR A 2 -1.92 10.35 -5.63
C TYR A 2 -1.02 9.97 -6.82
N ASN A 3 0.12 9.34 -6.56
CA ASN A 3 0.95 8.79 -7.63
C ASN A 3 0.27 7.50 -8.14
N ASN A 4 -0.34 7.55 -9.32
CA ASN A 4 -1.12 6.44 -9.89
C ASN A 4 -0.36 5.11 -9.96
N PHE A 5 0.96 5.15 -10.22
CA PHE A 5 1.79 3.96 -10.24
C PHE A 5 1.93 3.33 -8.84
N ILE A 6 2.22 4.15 -7.83
CA ILE A 6 2.36 3.68 -6.45
C ILE A 6 1.01 3.21 -5.89
N ALA A 7 -0.07 3.94 -6.19
CA ALA A 7 -1.42 3.54 -5.81
C ALA A 7 -1.74 2.14 -6.34
N GLN A 8 -1.50 1.91 -7.64
CA GLN A 8 -1.73 0.60 -8.25
C GLN A 8 -0.90 -0.50 -7.59
N LEU A 9 0.39 -0.26 -7.33
CA LEU A 9 1.25 -1.22 -6.65
C LEU A 9 0.78 -1.58 -5.24
N VAL A 10 0.29 -0.59 -4.49
CA VAL A 10 -0.27 -0.83 -3.15
C VAL A 10 -1.51 -1.71 -3.26
N PHE A 11 -2.45 -1.38 -4.14
CA PHE A 11 -3.65 -2.20 -4.34
C PHE A 11 -3.30 -3.62 -4.80
N ASP A 12 -2.36 -3.78 -5.73
CA ASP A 12 -1.93 -5.10 -6.18
C ASP A 12 -1.28 -5.91 -5.05
N SER A 13 -0.46 -5.27 -4.22
CA SER A 13 0.16 -5.95 -3.06
C SER A 13 -0.88 -6.35 -2.01
N ILE A 14 -1.93 -5.54 -1.80
CA ILE A 14 -3.05 -5.90 -0.92
C ILE A 14 -3.79 -7.13 -1.47
N ARG A 15 -4.07 -7.17 -2.78
CA ARG A 15 -4.73 -8.31 -3.43
C ARG A 15 -3.92 -9.60 -3.35
N GLU A 16 -2.59 -9.49 -3.43
CA GLU A 16 -1.68 -10.63 -3.34
C GLU A 16 -1.66 -11.26 -1.94
N VAL A 17 -1.93 -10.48 -0.90
CA VAL A 17 -1.85 -10.93 0.50
C VAL A 17 -3.20 -11.39 1.04
N SER A 18 -4.31 -10.83 0.56
CA SER A 18 -5.65 -11.13 1.08
C SER A 18 -6.64 -11.43 -0.04
N ASP A 19 -7.09 -12.69 -0.09
CA ASP A 19 -8.17 -13.13 -0.99
C ASP A 19 -9.45 -12.33 -0.74
N PHE A 20 -9.76 -12.02 0.53
CA PHE A 20 -10.92 -11.22 0.89
C PHE A 20 -10.82 -9.79 0.36
N ALA A 21 -9.68 -9.12 0.56
CA ALA A 21 -9.47 -7.78 0.02
C ALA A 21 -9.46 -7.80 -1.52
N SER A 22 -9.00 -8.88 -2.14
CA SER A 22 -9.00 -9.08 -3.59
C SER A 22 -10.40 -9.05 -4.20
N GLU A 23 -11.38 -9.66 -3.51
CA GLU A 23 -12.79 -9.61 -3.93
C GLU A 23 -13.40 -8.20 -3.81
N MET A 24 -12.95 -7.40 -2.84
CA MET A 24 -13.45 -6.04 -2.60
C MET A 24 -12.81 -5.00 -3.55
N LEU A 25 -11.54 -5.17 -3.86
CA LEU A 25 -10.73 -4.20 -4.58
C LEU A 25 -10.74 -4.47 -6.09
N ASN A 26 -11.83 -4.12 -6.78
CA ASN A 26 -11.83 -4.05 -8.24
C ASN A 26 -11.03 -2.81 -8.70
N PRO A 27 -10.11 -2.92 -9.69
CA PRO A 27 -9.36 -1.78 -10.22
C PRO A 27 -10.20 -0.54 -10.56
N SER A 28 -11.45 -0.72 -11.00
CA SER A 28 -12.35 0.39 -11.33
C SER A 28 -12.85 1.21 -10.14
N VAL A 29 -12.70 0.70 -8.91
CA VAL A 29 -13.17 1.36 -7.68
C VAL A 29 -12.07 1.59 -6.65
N ASN A 30 -10.81 1.27 -6.97
CA ASN A 30 -9.65 1.45 -6.08
C ASN A 30 -9.63 2.84 -5.41
N ASP A 31 -9.89 3.90 -6.18
CA ASP A 31 -9.86 5.26 -5.66
C ASP A 31 -10.87 5.51 -4.53
N ALA A 32 -12.00 4.78 -4.51
CA ALA A 32 -13.00 4.86 -3.44
C ALA A 32 -12.50 4.24 -2.12
N PHE A 33 -11.43 3.43 -2.17
CA PHE A 33 -10.84 2.78 -1.01
C PHE A 33 -9.63 3.54 -0.44
N LEU A 34 -9.17 4.61 -1.08
CA LEU A 34 -8.03 5.39 -0.57
C LEU A 34 -8.30 5.96 0.83
N GLU A 35 -9.53 6.31 1.14
CA GLU A 35 -9.90 6.81 2.48
C GLU A 35 -10.33 5.70 3.44
N LYS A 36 -10.22 4.42 3.06
CA LYS A 36 -10.56 3.27 3.90
C LYS A 36 -9.38 2.81 4.74
N ASP A 37 -9.68 2.47 5.98
CA ASP A 37 -8.70 1.85 6.86
C ASP A 37 -8.46 0.41 6.39
N PHE A 38 -7.23 -0.06 6.55
CA PHE A 38 -6.86 -1.42 6.14
C PHE A 38 -7.65 -2.51 6.87
N VAL A 39 -8.01 -2.25 8.14
CA VAL A 39 -8.83 -3.18 8.93
C VAL A 39 -10.25 -3.33 8.36
N ASP A 40 -10.78 -2.30 7.69
CA ASP A 40 -12.12 -2.33 7.09
C ASP A 40 -12.19 -3.24 5.86
N ILE A 41 -11.04 -3.52 5.23
CA ILE A 41 -10.91 -4.42 4.09
C ILE A 41 -10.23 -5.75 4.48
N GLY A 42 -10.20 -6.06 5.78
CA GLY A 42 -9.72 -7.35 6.29
C GLY A 42 -8.20 -7.51 6.29
N ILE A 43 -7.44 -6.42 6.26
CA ILE A 43 -5.97 -6.45 6.36
C ILE A 43 -5.56 -6.27 7.81
N ASN A 44 -4.90 -7.27 8.38
CA ASN A 44 -4.37 -7.25 9.75
C ASN A 44 -2.86 -6.97 9.78
N SER A 45 -2.27 -6.88 10.98
CA SER A 45 -0.86 -6.53 11.17
C SER A 45 0.14 -7.52 10.54
N ILE A 46 -0.22 -8.79 10.38
CA ILE A 46 0.61 -9.78 9.66
C ILE A 46 0.57 -9.49 8.16
N ASP A 47 -0.62 -9.25 7.62
CA ASP A 47 -0.82 -8.91 6.22
C ASP A 47 -0.07 -7.62 5.85
N TYR A 48 -0.09 -6.63 6.73
CA TYR A 48 0.69 -5.40 6.61
C TYR A 48 2.18 -5.65 6.36
N ASN A 49 2.79 -6.56 7.12
CA ASN A 49 4.22 -6.88 6.95
C ASN A 49 4.49 -7.59 5.62
N HIS A 50 3.56 -8.44 5.16
CA HIS A 50 3.68 -9.08 3.86
C HIS A 50 3.53 -8.09 2.71
N ILE A 51 2.55 -7.18 2.79
CA ILE A 51 2.37 -6.08 1.83
C ILE A 51 3.66 -5.24 1.76
N LEU A 52 4.24 -4.90 2.91
CA LEU A 52 5.48 -4.14 2.97
C LEU A 52 6.64 -4.89 2.30
N ALA A 53 6.80 -6.19 2.58
CA ALA A 53 7.83 -7.01 1.97
C ALA A 53 7.69 -7.08 0.43
N ILE A 54 6.47 -7.22 -0.09
CA ILE A 54 6.19 -7.19 -1.53
C ILE A 54 6.57 -5.84 -2.13
N LEU A 55 6.20 -4.74 -1.47
CA LEU A 55 6.52 -3.40 -1.95
C LEU A 55 8.02 -3.14 -1.93
N THR A 56 8.74 -3.56 -0.88
CA THR A 56 10.20 -3.49 -0.77
C THR A 56 10.86 -4.18 -1.97
N ASP A 57 10.43 -5.40 -2.29
CA ASP A 57 10.95 -6.19 -3.41
C ASP A 57 10.64 -5.52 -4.76
N LYS A 58 9.38 -5.14 -4.99
CA LYS A 58 8.93 -4.54 -6.27
C LYS A 58 9.54 -3.17 -6.53
N LEU A 59 9.74 -2.35 -5.50
CA LEU A 59 10.27 -1.00 -5.63
C LEU A 59 11.80 -0.95 -5.48
N ASN A 60 12.40 -2.02 -4.95
CA ASN A 60 13.81 -2.10 -4.57
C ASN A 60 14.21 -0.95 -3.63
N ILE A 61 13.42 -0.76 -2.57
CA ILE A 61 13.59 0.28 -1.55
C ILE A 61 13.44 -0.34 -0.17
N ASP A 62 14.34 0.01 0.73
CA ASP A 62 14.21 -0.33 2.14
C ASP A 62 13.22 0.62 2.83
N PHE A 63 12.06 0.10 3.21
CA PHE A 63 11.01 0.88 3.88
C PHE A 63 11.14 0.76 5.40
N PRO A 64 11.24 1.87 6.15
CA PRO A 64 11.20 1.83 7.62
C PRO A 64 9.80 1.36 8.07
N PRO A 65 9.69 0.21 8.78
CA PRO A 65 8.40 -0.38 9.16
C PRO A 65 7.52 0.57 9.97
N ASP A 66 8.15 1.41 10.80
CA ASP A 66 7.47 2.35 11.69
C ASP A 66 6.63 3.37 10.92
N ARG A 67 7.08 3.83 9.74
CA ARG A 67 6.32 4.81 8.93
C ARG A 67 5.10 4.17 8.29
N PHE A 68 5.19 2.89 7.96
CA PHE A 68 4.09 2.15 7.35
C PHE A 68 2.96 1.88 8.35
N LEU A 69 3.32 1.47 9.58
CA LEU A 69 2.37 1.20 10.66
C LEU A 69 1.60 2.45 11.14
N THR A 70 2.12 3.64 10.84
CA THR A 70 1.46 4.91 11.19
C THR A 70 0.46 5.40 10.15
N SER A 71 0.30 4.68 9.02
CA SER A 71 -0.67 5.05 7.98
C SER A 71 -2.07 4.47 8.33
N PRO A 72 -3.03 5.26 8.85
CA PRO A 72 -4.37 4.79 9.20
C PRO A 72 -5.14 4.20 8.01
N ASN A 73 -4.98 4.78 6.82
CA ASN A 73 -5.73 4.41 5.62
C ASN A 73 -4.82 4.18 4.40
N ILE A 74 -5.38 3.58 3.35
CA ILE A 74 -4.66 3.17 2.14
C ILE A 74 -4.04 4.39 1.43
N GLY A 75 -4.74 5.52 1.37
CA GLY A 75 -4.26 6.75 0.74
C GLY A 75 -3.04 7.33 1.44
N GLN A 76 -3.02 7.34 2.77
CA GLN A 76 -1.84 7.76 3.53
C GLN A 76 -0.65 6.80 3.31
N CYS A 77 -0.92 5.50 3.21
CA CYS A 77 0.09 4.51 2.84
C CYS A 77 0.67 4.79 1.44
N VAL A 78 -0.20 5.02 0.43
CA VAL A 78 0.21 5.39 -0.94
C VAL A 78 1.09 6.65 -0.94
N ASN A 79 0.69 7.68 -0.20
CA ASN A 79 1.46 8.92 -0.10
C ASN A 79 2.83 8.70 0.56
N THR A 80 2.87 7.92 1.64
CA THR A 80 4.11 7.58 2.35
C THR A 80 5.08 6.83 1.43
N ILE A 81 4.60 5.79 0.73
CA ILE A 81 5.44 5.04 -0.22
C ILE A 81 5.88 5.93 -1.37
N ALA A 82 4.99 6.77 -1.91
CA ALA A 82 5.33 7.65 -3.02
C ALA A 82 6.43 8.66 -2.63
N HIS A 83 6.38 9.17 -1.40
CA HIS A 83 7.41 10.06 -0.86
C HIS A 83 8.75 9.34 -0.72
N LEU A 84 8.78 8.16 -0.08
CA LEU A 84 9.99 7.35 0.10
C LEU A 84 10.57 6.90 -1.26
N TYR A 85 9.71 6.55 -2.21
CA TYR A 85 10.10 6.23 -3.58
C TYR A 85 10.79 7.40 -4.26
N ALA A 86 10.22 8.60 -4.17
CA ALA A 86 10.83 9.79 -4.74
C ALA A 86 12.19 10.11 -4.11
N GLU A 87 12.33 10.00 -2.78
CA GLU A 87 13.60 10.22 -2.07
C GLU A 87 14.68 9.22 -2.52
N SER A 88 14.32 7.95 -2.70
CA SER A 88 15.27 6.91 -3.15
C SER A 88 15.85 7.15 -4.55
N LYS A 89 15.16 7.93 -5.40
CA LYS A 89 15.58 8.22 -6.79
C LYS A 89 16.42 9.49 -6.92
N GLN A 90 16.56 10.26 -5.85
CA GLN A 90 17.39 11.48 -5.84
C GLN A 90 18.86 11.21 -5.48
N HIS A 91 19.17 9.97 -5.13
CA HIS A 91 20.51 9.46 -4.81
C HIS A 91 20.92 8.37 -5.80
#